data_AF-A0A316LI79-F1
#
_entry.id   AF-A0A316LI79-F1
#
_cell.length_a   1.000
_cell.length_b   1.000
_cell.length_c   1.000
_cell.angle_alpha   90.00
_cell.angle_beta   90.00
_cell.angle_gamma   90.00
#
_symmetry.space_group_name_H-M   'P 1'
#
loop_
_entity.id
_entity.type
_entity.pdbx_description
1 polymer ?
#
loop_
_entity_poly.entity_id
_entity_poly.type
_entity_poly.pdbx_seq_one_letter_code
_entity_poly.pdbx_strand_id
1 'polypeptide(L)'
;MFFDTYDVIVYSWEGGYKFKGMVGMFADYIDYWYEQKNEGKRTGNKGLTQIAKLMLNSLYGKFGASLTGRSKIPQFDRDQDKVTYYYGAEESRTAYYVPVASFITSYARDKIIRAAQQLGERFIYADTDSLHVKGTEPADIDIDEYRLGAFKIEEEFDHAVFIRQKTYMESINGKTDVKCAGMPNNIKETVTFENFKEGATFEGKLMPRIIPGGTILRETTFKIKSK
;
A
#
# COMPACT_ATOMS: atom_id res chain seq x y z
N MET A 1 1.24 -7.88 -21.36
CA MET A 1 1.44 -8.59 -20.08
C MET A 1 0.73 -9.94 -20.07
N PHE A 2 -0.60 -10.00 -20.18
CA PHE A 2 -1.33 -11.27 -20.07
C PHE A 2 -0.81 -12.39 -21.00
N PHE A 3 -0.70 -12.12 -22.30
CA PHE A 3 -0.11 -13.06 -23.27
C PHE A 3 1.41 -13.20 -23.15
N ASP A 4 2.08 -12.30 -22.42
CA ASP A 4 3.54 -12.33 -22.22
C ASP A 4 3.90 -13.26 -21.04
N THR A 5 2.99 -13.46 -20.08
CA THR A 5 3.21 -14.24 -18.85
C THR A 5 2.48 -15.57 -18.80
N TYR A 6 1.50 -15.80 -19.67
CA TYR A 6 0.65 -16.99 -19.62
C TYR A 6 0.55 -17.65 -20.99
N ASP A 7 0.52 -18.98 -20.99
CA ASP A 7 0.05 -19.77 -22.13
C ASP A 7 -1.49 -19.68 -22.16
N VAL A 8 -2.03 -18.90 -23.10
CA VAL A 8 -3.46 -18.59 -23.16
C VAL A 8 -4.15 -19.41 -24.25
N ILE A 9 -5.17 -20.17 -23.85
CA ILE A 9 -6.13 -20.80 -24.77
C ILE A 9 -7.44 -20.00 -24.71
N VAL A 10 -7.82 -19.40 -25.83
CA VAL A 10 -9.05 -18.58 -25.92
C VAL A 10 -10.21 -19.45 -26.41
N TYR A 11 -11.26 -19.56 -25.60
CA TYR A 11 -12.48 -20.30 -25.93
C TYR A 11 -13.55 -19.43 -26.60
N SER A 12 -13.71 -18.19 -26.14
CA SER A 12 -14.65 -17.21 -26.70
C SER A 12 -14.27 -15.77 -26.33
N TRP A 13 -14.81 -14.79 -27.05
CA TRP A 13 -14.69 -13.36 -26.73
C TRP A 13 -16.07 -12.80 -26.40
N GLU A 14 -16.35 -12.53 -25.12
CA GLU A 14 -17.67 -12.10 -24.61
C GLU A 14 -17.90 -10.57 -24.69
N GLY A 15 -17.15 -9.87 -25.56
CA GLY A 15 -17.20 -8.41 -25.70
C GLY A 15 -16.33 -7.64 -24.70
N GLY A 16 -16.45 -6.31 -24.71
CA GLY A 16 -15.65 -5.43 -23.86
C GLY A 16 -15.90 -3.94 -24.10
N TYR A 17 -15.20 -3.10 -23.35
CA TYR A 17 -15.27 -1.64 -23.46
C TYR A 17 -14.02 -1.08 -24.13
N LYS A 18 -14.20 -0.11 -25.02
CA LYS A 18 -13.11 0.65 -25.65
C LYS A 18 -13.23 2.11 -25.25
N PHE A 19 -12.09 2.72 -24.91
CA PHE A 19 -12.01 4.12 -24.48
C PHE A 19 -11.09 4.91 -25.43
N LYS A 20 -11.36 6.22 -25.56
CA LYS A 20 -10.40 7.14 -26.16
C LYS A 20 -9.29 7.42 -25.14
N GLY A 21 -8.05 7.51 -25.61
CA GLY A 21 -6.88 7.81 -24.78
C GLY A 21 -6.25 9.15 -25.17
N MET A 22 -5.61 9.79 -24.19
CA MET A 22 -4.80 10.99 -24.37
C MET A 22 -3.69 10.97 -23.32
N VAL A 23 -2.52 11.49 -23.68
CA VAL A 23 -1.38 11.69 -22.76
C VAL A 23 -1.33 13.15 -22.33
N GLY A 24 -0.90 13.42 -21.09
CA GLY A 24 -0.72 14.78 -20.58
C GLY A 24 -1.91 15.38 -19.84
N MET A 25 -3.04 14.66 -19.71
CA MET A 25 -4.24 15.15 -19.00
C MET A 25 -4.00 15.57 -17.54
N PHE A 26 -2.95 15.04 -16.91
CA PHE A 26 -2.58 15.34 -15.53
C PHE A 26 -1.21 16.02 -15.40
N ALA A 27 -0.58 16.42 -16.51
CA ALA A 27 0.81 16.92 -16.51
C ALA A 27 0.98 18.10 -15.55
N ASP A 28 0.22 19.18 -15.74
CA ASP A 28 0.31 20.38 -14.90
C ASP A 28 0.08 20.10 -13.41
N TYR A 29 -0.88 19.21 -13.09
CA TYR A 29 -1.16 18.82 -11.71
C TYR A 29 0.02 18.06 -11.09
N ILE A 30 0.56 17.10 -11.83
CA ILE A 30 1.67 16.27 -11.37
C ILE A 30 2.92 17.13 -11.22
N ASP A 31 3.24 17.98 -12.20
CA ASP A 31 4.40 18.85 -12.20
C ASP A 31 4.37 19.81 -11.01
N TYR A 32 3.22 20.46 -10.76
CA TYR A 32 3.04 21.34 -9.62
C TYR A 32 3.31 20.63 -8.29
N TRP A 33 2.63 19.51 -8.01
CA TRP A 33 2.81 18.81 -6.74
C TRP A 33 4.17 18.13 -6.61
N TYR A 34 4.80 17.75 -7.72
CA TYR A 34 6.16 17.24 -7.72
C TYR A 34 7.17 18.33 -7.36
N GLU A 35 7.01 19.53 -7.90
CA GLU A 35 7.82 20.70 -7.54
C GLU A 35 7.65 21.05 -6.06
N GLN A 36 6.41 21.11 -5.55
CA GLN A 36 6.15 21.38 -4.12
C GLN A 36 6.77 20.32 -3.20
N LYS A 37 6.76 19.04 -3.62
CA LYS A 37 7.43 17.95 -2.89
C LYS A 37 8.95 18.17 -2.85
N ASN A 38 9.56 18.57 -3.97
CA ASN A 38 10.99 18.84 -4.05
C ASN A 38 11.38 20.07 -3.23
N GLU A 39 10.57 21.12 -3.26
CA GLU A 39 10.78 22.32 -2.45
C GLU A 39 10.67 22.02 -0.96
N GLY A 40 9.68 21.22 -0.56
CA GLY A 40 9.58 20.71 0.80
C GLY A 40 10.82 19.95 1.26
N LYS A 41 11.44 19.16 0.37
CA LYS A 41 12.72 18.49 0.67
C LYS A 41 13.88 19.47 0.80
N ARG A 42 14.03 20.42 -0.14
CA ARG A 42 15.12 21.42 -0.14
C ARG A 42 15.11 22.31 1.10
N THR A 43 13.92 22.74 1.50
CA THR A 43 13.72 23.61 2.67
C THR A 43 13.65 22.86 4.00
N GLY A 44 13.70 21.51 3.98
CA GLY A 44 13.50 20.68 5.17
C GLY A 44 12.06 20.69 5.72
N ASN A 45 11.10 21.26 4.98
CA ASN A 45 9.69 21.30 5.35
C ASN A 45 9.01 19.93 5.16
N LYS A 46 9.04 19.13 6.23
CA LYS A 46 8.43 17.80 6.27
C LYS A 46 6.91 17.83 6.04
N GLY A 47 6.22 18.86 6.52
CA GLY A 47 4.77 19.03 6.35
C GLY A 47 4.38 19.23 4.90
N LEU A 48 5.05 20.16 4.20
CA LEU A 48 4.85 20.39 2.77
C LEU A 48 5.16 19.13 1.95
N THR A 49 6.27 18.45 2.27
CA THR A 49 6.64 17.19 1.61
C THR A 49 5.54 16.13 1.74
N GLN A 50 4.95 16.00 2.93
CA GLN A 50 3.89 15.02 3.20
C GLN A 50 2.57 15.39 2.53
N ILE A 51 2.18 16.67 2.53
CA ILE A 51 0.98 17.17 1.84
C ILE A 51 1.12 16.94 0.33
N ALA A 52 2.25 17.34 -0.27
CA ALA A 52 2.50 17.14 -1.68
C ALA A 52 2.47 15.66 -2.06
N LYS A 53 3.09 14.78 -1.25
CA LYS A 53 3.01 13.32 -1.44
C LYS A 53 1.57 12.81 -1.36
N LEU A 54 0.76 13.31 -0.42
CA LEU A 54 -0.64 12.94 -0.29
C LEU A 54 -1.46 13.36 -1.52
N MET A 55 -1.23 14.57 -2.04
CA MET A 55 -1.94 15.08 -3.23
C MET A 55 -1.60 14.30 -4.50
N LEU A 56 -0.34 13.86 -4.66
CA LEU A 56 0.07 12.97 -5.75
C LEU A 56 -0.60 11.59 -5.63
N ASN A 57 -0.60 11.00 -4.42
CA ASN A 57 -1.07 9.63 -4.21
C ASN A 57 -2.60 9.49 -4.12
N SER A 58 -3.32 10.54 -3.72
CA SER A 58 -4.77 10.48 -3.50
C SER A 58 -5.61 10.72 -4.77
N LEU A 59 -5.03 11.38 -5.79
CA LEU A 59 -5.75 11.78 -7.00
C LEU A 59 -6.41 10.59 -7.69
N TYR A 60 -5.64 9.56 -8.04
CA TYR A 60 -6.16 8.40 -8.80
C TYR A 60 -7.23 7.64 -8.00
N GLY A 61 -7.06 7.55 -6.67
CA GLY A 61 -8.00 6.85 -5.80
C GLY A 61 -9.39 7.49 -5.80
N LYS A 62 -9.47 8.80 -6.04
CA LYS A 62 -10.74 9.51 -6.15
C LYS A 62 -11.55 9.08 -7.37
N PHE A 63 -10.88 8.76 -8.48
CA PHE A 63 -11.52 8.24 -9.69
C PHE A 63 -12.12 6.84 -9.50
N GLY A 64 -11.55 6.04 -8.59
CA GLY A 64 -12.04 4.71 -8.22
C GLY A 64 -12.96 4.68 -7.00
N ALA A 65 -13.51 5.83 -6.58
CA ALA A 65 -14.37 5.90 -5.39
C ALA A 65 -15.68 5.10 -5.59
N SER A 66 -16.11 4.38 -4.55
CA SER A 66 -17.37 3.63 -4.55
C SER A 66 -18.57 4.56 -4.79
N LEU A 67 -19.46 4.13 -5.68
CA LEU A 67 -20.71 4.83 -6.03
C LEU A 67 -21.75 4.79 -4.90
N THR A 68 -21.59 3.87 -3.96
CA THR A 68 -22.47 3.77 -2.80
C THR A 68 -21.67 3.70 -1.51
N GLY A 69 -22.31 4.04 -0.41
CA GLY A 69 -21.77 3.80 0.93
C GLY A 69 -22.83 3.91 2.01
N ARG A 70 -22.44 3.56 3.23
CA ARG A 70 -23.32 3.63 4.40
C ARG A 70 -22.63 4.42 5.49
N SER A 71 -23.37 5.31 6.11
CA SER A 71 -22.94 6.02 7.31
C SER A 71 -23.06 5.10 8.53
N LYS A 72 -22.12 5.20 9.47
CA LYS A 72 -22.26 4.57 10.80
C LYS A 72 -22.90 5.59 11.73
N ILE A 73 -24.14 5.33 12.14
CA ILE A 73 -24.91 6.25 12.98
C ILE A 73 -24.73 5.84 14.45
N PRO A 74 -24.24 6.74 15.32
CA PRO A 74 -24.13 6.44 16.74
C PRO A 74 -25.52 6.44 17.41
N GLN A 75 -25.73 5.49 18.31
CA GLN A 75 -26.91 5.40 19.17
C GLN A 75 -26.49 5.10 20.60
N PHE A 76 -27.12 5.76 21.57
CA PHE A 76 -26.91 5.40 22.97
C PHE A 76 -27.83 4.23 23.33
N ASP A 77 -27.22 3.08 23.64
CA ASP A 77 -27.90 1.90 24.15
C ASP A 77 -28.04 2.05 25.67
N ARG A 78 -29.28 2.27 26.13
CA ARG A 78 -29.59 2.49 27.55
C ARG A 78 -29.45 1.22 28.39
N ASP A 79 -29.65 0.04 27.81
CA ASP A 79 -29.57 -1.24 28.52
C ASP A 79 -28.11 -1.61 28.79
N GLN A 80 -27.23 -1.28 27.84
CA GLN A 80 -25.78 -1.52 27.94
C GLN A 80 -24.98 -0.29 28.41
N ASP A 81 -25.65 0.82 28.70
CA ASP A 81 -25.10 2.12 29.12
C ASP A 81 -23.94 2.61 28.23
N LYS A 82 -24.00 2.38 26.91
CA LYS A 82 -22.88 2.67 25.98
C LYS A 82 -23.33 3.11 24.59
N VAL A 83 -22.41 3.74 23.86
CA VAL A 83 -22.65 4.12 22.45
C VAL A 83 -22.48 2.90 21.54
N THR A 84 -23.51 2.51 20.82
CA THR A 84 -23.45 1.52 19.74
C THR A 84 -23.53 2.19 18.37
N TYR A 85 -23.20 1.46 17.31
CA TYR A 85 -23.27 1.96 15.94
C TYR A 85 -24.07 0.99 15.10
N TYR A 86 -25.00 1.51 14.31
CA TYR A 86 -25.67 0.76 13.26
C TYR A 86 -25.35 1.38 11.89
N TYR A 87 -25.50 0.59 10.83
CA TYR A 87 -25.38 1.10 9.48
C TYR A 87 -26.67 1.82 9.10
N GLY A 88 -26.55 3.07 8.67
CA GLY A 88 -27.65 3.81 8.06
C GLY A 88 -28.05 3.21 6.69
N ALA A 89 -29.01 3.87 6.06
CA ALA A 89 -29.41 3.54 4.70
C ALA A 89 -28.23 3.66 3.72
N GLU A 90 -28.33 2.95 2.60
CA GLU A 90 -27.36 3.08 1.53
C GLU A 90 -27.54 4.41 0.81
N GLU A 91 -26.46 5.16 0.71
CA GLU A 91 -26.42 6.49 0.11
C GLU A 91 -25.65 6.42 -1.21
N SER A 92 -26.18 7.10 -2.23
CA SER A 92 -25.45 7.33 -3.47
C SER A 92 -24.35 8.37 -3.25
N ARG A 93 -23.18 8.12 -3.82
CA ARG A 93 -22.01 8.99 -3.76
C ARG A 93 -21.67 9.50 -5.16
N THR A 94 -20.90 10.58 -5.21
CA THR A 94 -20.44 11.16 -6.47
C THR A 94 -19.68 10.12 -7.29
N ALA A 95 -20.20 9.83 -8.47
CA ALA A 95 -19.49 9.06 -9.48
C ALA A 95 -18.36 9.89 -10.06
N TYR A 96 -17.16 9.31 -10.08
CA TYR A 96 -16.05 9.80 -10.89
C TYR A 96 -15.88 8.88 -12.09
N TYR A 97 -14.69 8.88 -12.68
CA TYR A 97 -14.40 8.13 -13.89
C TYR A 97 -13.51 6.92 -13.60
N VAL A 98 -14.15 5.82 -13.18
CA VAL A 98 -13.49 4.54 -12.84
C VAL A 98 -12.44 4.09 -13.88
N PRO A 99 -12.67 4.22 -15.21
CA PRO A 99 -11.66 3.83 -16.20
C PRO A 99 -10.30 4.50 -15.99
N VAL A 100 -10.24 5.76 -15.53
CA VAL A 100 -8.96 6.43 -15.22
C VAL A 100 -8.19 5.68 -14.13
N ALA A 101 -8.86 5.30 -13.02
CA ALA A 101 -8.22 4.53 -11.96
C ALA A 101 -7.82 3.12 -12.44
N SER A 102 -8.65 2.47 -13.26
CA SER A 102 -8.35 1.17 -13.84
C SER A 102 -7.08 1.20 -14.71
N PHE A 103 -6.95 2.17 -15.62
CA PHE A 103 -5.79 2.30 -16.49
C PHE A 103 -4.53 2.75 -15.74
N ILE A 104 -4.63 3.69 -14.78
CA ILE A 104 -3.48 4.07 -13.94
C ILE A 104 -2.92 2.85 -13.20
N THR A 105 -3.78 2.07 -12.56
CA THR A 105 -3.35 0.87 -11.83
C THR A 105 -2.88 -0.27 -12.75
N SER A 106 -3.34 -0.34 -14.00
CA SER A 106 -2.81 -1.31 -14.96
C SER A 106 -1.41 -0.95 -15.42
N TYR A 107 -1.15 0.34 -15.72
CA TYR A 107 0.20 0.79 -16.12
C TYR A 107 1.20 0.66 -14.97
N ALA A 108 0.79 1.00 -13.74
CA ALA A 108 1.65 0.80 -12.56
C ALA A 108 2.02 -0.68 -12.37
N ARG A 109 1.04 -1.59 -12.50
CA ARG A 109 1.29 -3.04 -12.40
C ARG A 109 2.17 -3.57 -13.53
N ASP A 110 1.91 -3.17 -14.78
CA ASP A 110 2.72 -3.57 -15.93
C ASP A 110 4.19 -3.17 -15.73
N LYS A 111 4.45 -1.95 -15.26
CA LYS A 111 5.81 -1.50 -14.93
C LYS A 111 6.49 -2.37 -13.86
N ILE A 112 5.83 -2.64 -12.74
CA ILE A 112 6.41 -3.45 -11.64
C ILE A 112 6.64 -4.89 -12.09
N ILE A 113 5.69 -5.49 -12.80
CA ILE A 113 5.78 -6.88 -13.26
C ILE A 113 6.89 -7.03 -14.30
N ARG A 114 7.00 -6.10 -15.26
CA ARG A 114 8.09 -6.15 -16.26
C ARG A 114 9.46 -5.96 -15.62
N ALA A 115 9.59 -5.03 -14.67
CA ALA A 115 10.83 -4.86 -13.93
C ALA A 115 11.19 -6.12 -13.12
N ALA A 116 10.22 -6.75 -12.45
CA ALA A 116 10.42 -8.03 -11.76
C ALA A 116 10.85 -9.15 -12.73
N GLN A 117 10.27 -9.22 -13.92
CA GLN A 117 10.68 -10.18 -14.95
C GLN A 117 12.11 -9.95 -15.44
N GLN A 118 12.51 -8.69 -15.63
CA GLN A 118 13.88 -8.33 -16.02
C GLN A 118 14.91 -8.73 -14.96
N LEU A 119 14.54 -8.63 -13.68
CA LEU A 119 15.38 -9.06 -12.55
C LEU A 119 15.53 -10.58 -12.44
N GLY A 120 14.63 -11.35 -13.05
CA GLY A 120 14.69 -12.81 -13.12
C GLY A 120 14.85 -13.46 -11.74
N GLU A 121 15.87 -14.30 -11.59
CA GLU A 121 16.14 -15.03 -10.34
C GLU A 121 16.53 -14.13 -9.16
N ARG A 122 16.91 -12.88 -9.40
CA ARG A 122 17.19 -11.92 -8.32
C ARG A 122 15.93 -11.39 -7.66
N PHE A 123 14.77 -11.48 -8.32
CA PHE A 123 13.52 -10.98 -7.77
C PHE A 123 13.07 -11.81 -6.56
N ILE A 124 12.77 -11.13 -5.43
CA ILE A 124 12.29 -11.77 -4.21
C ILE A 124 10.82 -11.41 -3.94
N TYR A 125 10.51 -10.11 -3.91
CA TYR A 125 9.21 -9.61 -3.47
C TYR A 125 8.87 -8.27 -4.12
N ALA A 126 7.57 -8.00 -4.30
CA ALA A 126 7.06 -6.71 -4.75
C ALA A 126 5.84 -6.29 -3.90
N ASP A 127 5.74 -5.01 -3.57
CA ASP A 127 4.52 -4.43 -2.98
C ASP A 127 4.20 -3.09 -3.62
N THR A 128 3.12 -3.04 -4.39
CA THR A 128 2.54 -1.83 -5.01
C THR A 128 3.48 -1.08 -5.97
N ASP A 129 4.54 -0.48 -5.47
CA ASP A 129 5.52 0.34 -6.18
C ASP A 129 6.99 0.00 -5.84
N SER A 130 7.25 -0.99 -4.99
CA SER A 130 8.60 -1.45 -4.63
C SER A 130 8.96 -2.84 -5.18
N LEU A 131 10.26 -3.10 -5.33
CA LEU A 131 10.86 -4.38 -5.68
C LEU A 131 11.99 -4.68 -4.70
N HIS A 132 12.02 -5.89 -4.16
CA HIS A 132 13.09 -6.40 -3.31
C HIS A 132 13.88 -7.43 -4.09
N VAL A 133 15.19 -7.25 -4.13
CA VAL A 133 16.08 -8.01 -5.01
C VAL A 133 17.26 -8.60 -4.24
N LYS A 134 17.73 -9.75 -4.69
CA LYS A 134 18.94 -10.40 -4.17
C LYS A 134 20.18 -9.77 -4.82
N GLY A 135 21.16 -9.43 -3.99
CA GLY A 135 22.46 -8.89 -4.39
C GLY A 135 22.43 -7.40 -4.73
N THR A 136 23.58 -6.76 -4.64
CA THR A 136 23.78 -5.31 -4.81
C THR A 136 24.29 -4.92 -6.21
N GLU A 137 24.49 -5.90 -7.09
CA GLU A 137 24.93 -5.65 -8.46
C GLU A 137 23.93 -4.76 -9.21
N PRO A 138 24.38 -3.86 -10.09
CA PRO A 138 23.48 -3.02 -10.89
C PRO A 138 22.38 -3.84 -11.53
N ALA A 139 21.14 -3.40 -11.37
CA ALA A 139 19.99 -4.00 -12.03
C ALA A 139 19.75 -3.30 -13.36
N ASP A 140 19.43 -4.08 -14.41
CA ASP A 140 19.07 -3.55 -15.74
C ASP A 140 17.61 -3.07 -15.75
N ILE A 141 17.30 -2.15 -14.85
CA ILE A 141 16.01 -1.46 -14.73
C ILE A 141 16.26 0.04 -14.64
N ASP A 142 15.24 0.84 -14.93
CA ASP A 142 15.31 2.30 -14.87
C ASP A 142 15.51 2.79 -13.42
N ILE A 143 16.75 3.08 -13.03
CA ILE A 143 17.12 3.58 -11.69
C ILE A 143 17.55 5.04 -11.75
N ASP A 144 16.87 5.89 -10.98
CA ASP A 144 17.23 7.30 -10.75
C ASP A 144 16.55 7.79 -9.46
N GLU A 145 17.27 8.56 -8.64
CA GLU A 145 16.76 9.03 -7.35
C GLU A 145 15.70 10.14 -7.46
N TYR A 146 15.75 10.97 -8.51
CA TYR A 146 14.98 12.20 -8.63
C TYR A 146 14.04 12.23 -9.83
N ARG A 147 14.26 11.40 -10.85
CA ARG A 147 13.42 11.33 -12.03
C ARG A 147 12.07 10.71 -11.69
N LEU A 148 11.00 11.43 -12.02
CA LEU A 148 9.65 10.92 -11.89
C LEU A 148 9.51 9.64 -12.71
N GLY A 149 9.06 8.56 -12.05
CA GLY A 149 8.81 7.29 -12.70
C GLY A 149 10.04 6.40 -12.85
N ALA A 150 11.22 6.76 -12.35
CA ALA A 150 12.32 5.82 -12.17
C ALA A 150 12.20 5.05 -10.84
N PHE A 151 12.93 3.95 -10.69
CA PHE A 151 13.14 3.27 -9.43
C PHE A 151 14.22 3.97 -8.62
N LYS A 152 14.00 4.11 -7.32
CA LYS A 152 15.01 4.60 -6.39
C LYS A 152 15.57 3.42 -5.61
N ILE A 153 16.88 3.35 -5.43
CA ILE A 153 17.49 2.49 -4.41
C ILE A 153 17.12 3.10 -3.05
N GLU A 154 16.12 2.53 -2.39
CA GLU A 154 15.66 3.02 -1.09
C GLU A 154 16.58 2.57 0.04
N GLU A 155 17.03 1.32 -0.02
CA GLU A 155 17.74 0.68 1.07
C GLU A 155 18.54 -0.54 0.57
N GLU A 156 19.68 -0.81 1.21
CA GLU A 156 20.48 -2.03 1.05
C GLU A 156 20.57 -2.72 2.41
N PHE A 157 20.26 -4.02 2.46
CA PHE A 157 20.18 -4.79 3.70
C PHE A 157 21.08 -6.02 3.70
N ASP A 158 21.58 -6.37 4.89
CA ASP A 158 22.47 -7.52 5.10
C ASP A 158 21.67 -8.83 5.13
N HIS A 159 20.50 -8.79 5.77
CA HIS A 159 19.65 -9.95 6.00
C HIS A 159 18.17 -9.58 5.85
N ALA A 160 17.37 -10.47 5.29
CA ALA A 160 15.94 -10.29 5.20
C ALA A 160 15.19 -11.63 5.27
N VAL A 161 13.97 -11.59 5.83
CA VAL A 161 13.05 -12.71 5.89
C VAL A 161 11.69 -12.26 5.37
N PHE A 162 11.17 -12.96 4.36
CA PHE A 162 9.86 -12.72 3.76
C PHE A 162 8.94 -13.89 4.08
N ILE A 163 7.93 -13.69 4.94
CA ILE A 163 6.98 -14.75 5.32
C ILE A 163 5.82 -14.80 4.32
N ARG A 164 5.25 -13.63 4.02
CA ARG A 164 4.10 -13.49 3.10
C ARG A 164 3.94 -12.02 2.70
N GLN A 165 2.96 -11.76 1.83
CA GLN A 165 2.57 -10.41 1.44
C GLN A 165 2.40 -9.49 2.66
N LYS A 166 3.06 -8.33 2.62
CA LYS A 166 3.07 -7.31 3.67
C LYS A 166 3.51 -7.83 5.05
N THR A 167 4.33 -8.89 5.08
CA THR A 167 4.91 -9.49 6.29
C THR A 167 6.34 -9.93 6.00
N TYR A 168 7.28 -9.01 6.18
CA TYR A 168 8.70 -9.23 6.03
C TYR A 168 9.50 -8.39 7.03
N MET A 169 10.77 -8.73 7.21
CA MET A 169 11.71 -8.04 8.08
C MET A 169 13.06 -7.96 7.40
N GLU A 170 13.69 -6.79 7.48
CA GLU A 170 14.99 -6.47 6.89
C GLU A 170 15.94 -5.99 7.98
N SER A 171 17.25 -6.19 7.81
CA SER A 171 18.24 -5.74 8.77
C SER A 171 19.48 -5.14 8.12
N ILE A 172 19.95 -4.06 8.71
CA ILE A 172 21.08 -3.25 8.26
C ILE A 172 21.95 -2.96 9.46
N ASN A 173 23.21 -3.40 9.44
CA ASN A 173 24.17 -3.24 10.53
C ASN A 173 23.58 -3.66 11.90
N GLY A 174 22.81 -4.75 11.92
CA GLY A 174 22.16 -5.30 13.11
C GLY A 174 20.88 -4.57 13.58
N LYS A 175 20.49 -3.46 12.93
CA LYS A 175 19.20 -2.80 13.16
C LYS A 175 18.14 -3.49 12.31
N THR A 176 16.99 -3.83 12.89
CA THR A 176 15.88 -4.48 12.19
C THR A 176 14.77 -3.47 11.84
N ASP A 177 14.17 -3.63 10.66
CA ASP A 177 12.95 -2.95 10.24
C ASP A 177 11.87 -3.98 9.90
N VAL A 178 10.76 -3.95 10.63
CA VAL A 178 9.67 -4.94 10.54
C VAL A 178 8.49 -4.35 9.77
N LYS A 179 8.21 -4.92 8.61
CA LYS A 179 7.06 -4.60 7.76
C LYS A 179 6.01 -5.69 7.89
N CYS A 180 5.15 -5.59 8.91
CA CYS A 180 4.05 -6.51 9.14
C CYS A 180 2.69 -5.78 9.26
N ALA A 181 1.79 -6.03 8.30
CA ALA A 181 0.47 -5.42 8.28
C ALA A 181 -0.36 -5.79 9.51
N GLY A 182 -0.84 -4.76 10.22
CA GLY A 182 -1.66 -4.92 11.42
C GLY A 182 -0.89 -5.23 12.72
N MET A 183 0.45 -5.30 12.65
CA MET A 183 1.35 -5.37 13.81
C MET A 183 1.69 -3.94 14.29
N PRO A 184 1.33 -3.58 15.53
CA PRO A 184 1.68 -2.29 16.14
C PRO A 184 3.19 -2.08 16.32
N ASN A 185 3.64 -0.82 16.40
CA ASN A 185 5.07 -0.48 16.54
C ASN A 185 5.71 -1.04 17.83
N ASN A 186 5.01 -0.98 18.96
CA ASN A 186 5.50 -1.55 20.21
C ASN A 186 5.75 -3.06 20.12
N ILE A 187 4.99 -3.78 19.29
CA ILE A 187 5.23 -5.21 19.05
C ILE A 187 6.46 -5.38 18.15
N LYS A 188 6.58 -4.58 17.09
CA LYS A 188 7.72 -4.65 16.14
C LYS A 188 9.07 -4.52 16.83
N GLU A 189 9.16 -3.72 17.89
CA GLU A 189 10.39 -3.54 18.69
C GLU A 189 10.83 -4.82 19.42
N THR A 190 9.93 -5.79 19.60
CA THR A 190 10.22 -7.07 20.29
C THR A 190 10.47 -8.23 19.31
N VAL A 191 10.34 -7.98 18.00
CA VAL A 191 10.50 -8.99 16.96
C VAL A 191 11.98 -9.20 16.65
N THR A 192 12.37 -10.46 16.54
CA THR A 192 13.73 -10.90 16.19
C THR A 192 13.67 -11.93 15.06
N PHE A 193 14.80 -12.24 14.42
CA PHE A 193 14.86 -13.23 13.34
C PHE A 193 14.43 -14.63 13.80
N GLU A 194 14.64 -14.96 15.08
CA GLU A 194 14.29 -16.26 15.66
C GLU A 194 12.78 -16.40 15.92
N ASN A 195 12.12 -15.29 16.27
CA ASN A 195 10.69 -15.28 16.60
C ASN A 195 9.79 -14.86 15.43
N PHE A 196 10.34 -14.23 14.38
CA PHE A 196 9.60 -13.78 13.21
C PHE A 196 9.32 -14.93 12.25
N LYS A 197 8.29 -15.72 12.58
CA LYS A 197 7.87 -16.90 11.80
C LYS A 197 6.36 -17.07 11.76
N GLU A 198 5.91 -17.87 10.82
CA GLU A 198 4.51 -18.26 10.70
C GLU A 198 4.03 -18.95 11.98
N GLY A 199 2.83 -18.60 12.44
CA GLY A 199 2.25 -19.09 13.69
C GLY A 199 2.65 -18.30 14.95
N ALA A 200 3.68 -17.44 14.87
CA ALA A 200 4.13 -16.64 16.01
C ALA A 200 3.01 -15.72 16.53
N THR A 201 2.94 -15.60 17.86
CA THR A 201 1.94 -14.79 18.57
C THR A 201 2.66 -13.84 19.51
N PHE A 202 2.23 -12.58 19.49
CA PHE A 202 2.81 -11.48 20.25
C PHE A 202 1.73 -10.79 21.07
N GLU A 203 2.03 -10.49 22.33
CA GLU A 203 1.17 -9.71 23.24
C GLU A 203 1.34 -8.20 22.98
N GLY A 204 0.55 -7.35 23.65
CA GLY A 204 0.69 -5.89 23.55
C GLY A 204 -0.08 -5.23 22.42
N LYS A 205 -0.99 -5.93 21.72
CA LYS A 205 -1.82 -5.32 20.68
C LYS A 205 -3.02 -4.62 21.31
N LEU A 206 -3.06 -3.31 21.21
CA LEU A 206 -4.18 -2.50 21.68
C LEU A 206 -5.30 -2.45 20.63
N MET A 207 -6.53 -2.79 21.05
CA MET A 207 -7.73 -2.72 20.22
C MET A 207 -8.81 -1.85 20.89
N PRO A 208 -9.47 -0.94 20.17
CA PRO A 208 -10.53 -0.12 20.73
C PRO A 208 -11.73 -0.99 21.11
N ARG A 209 -12.22 -0.81 22.34
CA ARG A 209 -13.43 -1.44 22.87
C ARG A 209 -14.32 -0.37 23.49
N ILE A 210 -15.54 -0.30 22.98
CA ILE A 210 -16.58 0.57 23.52
C ILE A 210 -17.06 -0.02 24.86
N ILE A 211 -17.11 0.83 25.87
CA ILE A 211 -17.59 0.53 27.23
C ILE A 211 -18.57 1.63 27.68
N PRO A 212 -19.26 1.44 28.82
CA PRO A 212 -19.96 2.54 29.45
C PRO A 212 -19.03 3.73 29.72
N GLY A 213 -19.48 4.92 29.35
CA GLY A 213 -18.72 6.17 29.48
C GLY A 213 -17.70 6.47 28.36
N GLY A 214 -17.43 5.57 27.41
CA GLY A 214 -16.56 5.88 26.28
C GLY A 214 -15.90 4.69 25.57
N THR A 215 -14.67 4.90 25.08
CA THR A 215 -13.86 3.86 24.41
C THR A 215 -12.54 3.72 25.14
N ILE A 216 -12.18 2.48 25.48
CA ILE A 216 -10.86 2.14 26.01
C ILE A 216 -10.08 1.33 24.98
N LEU A 217 -8.76 1.29 25.14
CA LEU A 217 -7.90 0.36 24.42
C LEU A 217 -7.70 -0.88 25.28
N ARG A 218 -8.19 -2.03 24.83
CA ARG A 218 -7.96 -3.32 25.49
C ARG A 218 -6.76 -4.00 24.86
N GLU A 219 -5.87 -4.52 25.69
CA GLU A 219 -4.77 -5.36 25.24
C GLU A 219 -5.27 -6.71 24.74
N THR A 220 -4.69 -7.16 23.63
CA THR A 220 -4.99 -8.38 22.88
C THR A 220 -3.70 -8.88 22.23
N THR A 221 -3.79 -10.02 21.54
CA THR A 221 -2.67 -10.61 20.80
C THR A 221 -2.66 -10.24 19.33
N PHE A 222 -1.46 -10.19 18.76
CA PHE A 222 -1.22 -10.24 17.32
C PHE A 222 -0.66 -11.61 16.94
N LYS A 223 -1.25 -12.27 15.94
CA LYS A 223 -0.77 -13.55 15.43
C LYS A 223 -0.40 -13.46 13.96
N ILE A 224 0.80 -13.89 13.60
CA ILE A 224 1.20 -14.14 12.22
C ILE A 224 0.50 -15.43 11.79
N LYS A 225 -0.71 -15.30 11.23
CA LYS A 225 -1.50 -16.45 10.80
C LYS A 225 -0.82 -17.18 9.66
N SER A 226 -0.90 -18.50 9.70
CA SER A 226 -0.56 -19.31 8.53
C SER A 226 -1.55 -19.07 7.40
N LYS A 227 -1.07 -19.14 6.16
CA LYS A 227 -1.95 -19.04 4.99
C LYS A 227 -2.81 -20.28 4.82
#